data_AF-A0A7K0SLY2-F1
#
_entry.id   AF-A0A7K0SLY2-F1
#
_cell.length_a   1.000
_cell.length_b   1.000
_cell.length_c   1.000
_cell.angle_alpha   90.00
_cell.angle_beta   90.00
_cell.angle_gamma   90.00
#
_symmetry.space_group_name_H-M   'P 1'
#
loop_
_entity.id
_entity.type
_entity.pdbx_description
1 polymer ?
#
loop_
_entity_poly.entity_id
_entity_poly.type
_entity_poly.pdbx_seq_one_letter_code
_entity_poly.pdbx_strand_id
1 'polypeptide(L)'
;GTRIVAVIPNAEGFGAQAEQAGIGAEDTLVFVIDVTSIAAKPLAEATGTPVEPLVGFPEVVFTDGNPTVTIPDGDVPADYAIETLIQGDGAVVAEGATVIVNYEGVNWNTGEVFDSSFDRGEPATFSTQGVIQGFHDALVGQKVGSRVVVVIPSELGYGDTGSGDLIKGGDTIVFVVDILGVQ
;
A
#
# COMPACT_ATOMS: atom_id res chain seq x y z
N GLY A 1 -12.33 -19.56 9.95
CA GLY A 1 -13.16 -20.21 10.99
C GLY A 1 -12.68 -21.61 11.31
N THR A 2 -11.42 -21.76 11.70
CA THR A 2 -10.83 -23.05 12.11
C THR A 2 -10.63 -23.02 13.61
N ARG A 3 -11.06 -24.06 14.33
CA ARG A 3 -10.74 -24.23 15.75
C ARG A 3 -9.56 -25.18 15.89
N ILE A 4 -8.53 -24.74 16.59
CA ILE A 4 -7.36 -25.55 16.94
C ILE A 4 -7.48 -25.87 18.43
N VAL A 5 -7.41 -27.16 18.76
CA VAL A 5 -7.27 -27.61 20.15
C VAL A 5 -5.85 -28.15 20.31
N ALA A 6 -5.06 -27.51 21.16
CA ALA A 6 -3.70 -27.91 21.46
C ALA A 6 -3.59 -28.32 22.93
N VAL A 7 -2.92 -29.44 23.17
CA VAL A 7 -2.61 -29.95 24.50
C VAL A 7 -1.10 -29.81 24.67
N ILE A 8 -0.67 -28.90 25.52
CA ILE A 8 0.73 -28.48 25.64
C ILE A 8 1.15 -28.66 27.10
N PRO A 9 2.16 -29.50 27.41
CA PRO A 9 2.76 -29.54 28.75
C PRO A 9 3.22 -28.13 29.16
N ASN A 10 2.98 -27.70 30.40
CA ASN A 10 3.34 -26.35 30.82
C ASN A 10 4.83 -26.06 30.60
N ALA A 11 5.69 -27.07 30.76
CA ALA A 11 7.14 -26.99 30.47
C ALA A 11 7.46 -26.53 29.03
N GLU A 12 6.60 -26.80 28.04
CA GLU A 12 6.76 -26.39 26.64
C GLU A 12 5.93 -25.14 26.27
N GLY A 13 5.05 -24.71 27.16
CA GLY A 13 4.21 -23.52 27.00
C GLY A 13 4.81 -22.31 27.72
N PHE A 14 4.28 -22.01 28.91
CA PHE A 14 4.65 -20.82 29.70
C PHE A 14 5.73 -21.12 30.75
N GLY A 15 6.00 -22.39 31.07
CA GLY A 15 6.96 -22.80 32.07
C GLY A 15 6.73 -22.17 33.44
N ALA A 16 7.81 -21.83 34.16
CA ALA A 16 7.75 -21.28 35.51
C ALA A 16 7.02 -19.92 35.60
N GLN A 17 6.84 -19.21 34.49
CA GLN A 17 6.11 -17.94 34.47
C GLN A 17 4.61 -18.12 34.78
N ALA A 18 4.08 -19.34 34.54
CA ALA A 18 2.69 -19.68 34.80
C ALA A 18 2.39 -19.94 36.29
N GLU A 19 3.40 -20.09 37.15
CA GLU A 19 3.19 -20.37 38.57
C GLU A 19 2.46 -19.22 39.28
N GLN A 20 2.66 -17.99 38.84
CA GLN A 20 1.94 -16.81 39.36
C GLN A 20 0.44 -16.87 39.04
N ALA A 21 0.06 -17.62 38.01
CA ALA A 21 -1.33 -17.91 37.65
C ALA A 21 -1.86 -19.23 38.27
N GLY A 22 -1.07 -19.87 39.15
CA GLY A 22 -1.44 -21.11 39.84
C GLY A 22 -1.26 -22.37 39.01
N ILE A 23 -0.50 -22.31 37.92
CA ILE A 23 -0.25 -23.44 37.02
C ILE A 23 1.13 -24.03 37.37
N GLY A 24 1.16 -25.29 37.79
CA GLY A 24 2.35 -26.02 38.18
C GLY A 24 3.20 -26.50 37.00
N ALA A 25 4.45 -26.88 37.27
CA ALA A 25 5.39 -27.33 36.24
C ALA A 25 4.93 -28.61 35.49
N GLU A 26 4.22 -29.49 36.18
CA GLU A 26 3.70 -30.76 35.63
C GLU A 26 2.29 -30.62 35.03
N ASP A 27 1.69 -29.44 35.10
CA ASP A 27 0.34 -29.22 34.57
C ASP A 27 0.35 -29.27 33.04
N THR A 28 -0.75 -29.75 32.47
CA THR A 28 -0.98 -29.76 31.02
C THR A 28 -2.02 -28.72 30.67
N LEU A 29 -1.70 -27.87 29.70
CA LEU A 29 -2.56 -26.81 29.23
C LEU A 29 -3.38 -27.30 28.03
N VAL A 30 -4.67 -26.98 28.03
CA VAL A 30 -5.52 -27.15 26.86
C VAL A 30 -5.86 -25.77 26.31
N PHE A 31 -5.34 -25.47 25.13
CA PHE A 31 -5.68 -24.26 24.39
C PHE A 31 -6.78 -24.57 23.39
N VAL A 32 -7.84 -23.78 23.41
CA VAL A 32 -8.85 -23.76 22.34
C VAL A 32 -8.73 -22.42 21.64
N ILE A 33 -8.19 -22.45 20.43
CA ILE A 33 -7.92 -21.26 19.63
C ILE A 33 -8.89 -21.25 18.45
N ASP A 34 -9.71 -20.21 18.39
CA ASP A 34 -10.56 -19.95 17.23
C ASP A 34 -9.84 -19.01 16.26
N VAL A 35 -9.40 -19.54 15.12
CA VAL A 35 -8.89 -18.75 14.00
C VAL A 35 -10.07 -18.21 13.22
N THR A 36 -10.41 -16.95 13.52
CA THR A 36 -11.51 -16.23 12.88
C THR A 36 -11.15 -15.87 11.43
N SER A 37 -9.98 -15.29 11.20
CA SER A 37 -9.42 -14.97 9.89
C SER A 37 -7.90 -15.08 9.89
N ILE A 38 -7.32 -15.30 8.70
CA ILE A 38 -5.89 -15.11 8.44
C ILE A 38 -5.84 -13.96 7.44
N ALA A 39 -5.12 -12.88 7.76
CA ALA A 39 -4.90 -11.82 6.77
C ALA A 39 -4.21 -12.45 5.55
N ALA A 40 -4.76 -12.25 4.35
CA ALA A 40 -4.12 -12.73 3.14
C ALA A 40 -2.70 -12.13 3.07
N LYS A 41 -1.71 -12.96 2.73
CA LYS A 41 -0.37 -12.43 2.48
C LYS A 41 -0.49 -11.38 1.37
N PRO A 42 0.15 -10.20 1.50
CA PRO A 42 0.16 -9.21 0.44
C PRO A 42 0.64 -9.83 -0.86
N LEU A 43 0.07 -9.38 -1.97
CA LEU A 43 0.53 -9.75 -3.30
C LEU A 43 1.98 -9.29 -3.49
N ALA A 44 2.73 -10.01 -4.34
CA ALA A 44 4.10 -9.62 -4.66
C ALA A 44 4.15 -8.40 -5.60
N GLU A 45 3.13 -8.27 -6.46
CA GLU A 45 2.97 -7.23 -7.47
C GLU A 45 1.47 -7.07 -7.78
N ALA A 46 1.10 -6.05 -8.58
CA ALA A 46 -0.26 -5.93 -9.08
C ALA A 46 -0.67 -7.15 -9.93
N THR A 47 -1.77 -7.81 -9.58
CA THR A 47 -2.32 -8.96 -10.30
C THR A 47 -3.75 -8.67 -10.71
N GLY A 48 -4.00 -8.44 -11.99
CA GLY A 48 -5.33 -8.05 -12.47
C GLY A 48 -5.39 -7.98 -13.99
N THR A 49 -6.47 -7.38 -14.50
CA THR A 49 -6.69 -7.22 -15.94
C THR A 49 -6.00 -5.94 -16.43
N PRO A 50 -5.10 -6.01 -17.42
CA PRO A 50 -4.53 -4.81 -18.02
C PRO A 50 -5.60 -3.94 -18.67
N VAL A 51 -5.45 -2.63 -18.53
CA VAL A 51 -6.33 -1.61 -19.10
C VAL A 51 -5.50 -0.76 -20.06
N GLU A 52 -6.11 -0.34 -21.17
CA GLU A 52 -5.44 0.51 -22.16
C GLU A 52 -5.11 1.88 -21.53
N PRO A 53 -3.85 2.32 -21.55
CA PRO A 53 -3.45 3.61 -20.98
C PRO A 53 -4.11 4.80 -21.68
N LEU A 54 -4.36 5.88 -20.95
CA LEU A 54 -4.92 7.10 -21.50
C LEU A 54 -3.85 7.88 -22.30
N VAL A 55 -4.24 8.37 -23.47
CA VAL A 55 -3.37 9.24 -24.28
C VAL A 55 -3.18 10.57 -23.58
N GLY A 56 -1.92 11.00 -23.44
CA GLY A 56 -1.57 12.26 -22.76
C GLY A 56 -1.47 12.15 -21.24
N PHE A 57 -1.50 10.94 -20.69
CA PHE A 57 -1.20 10.65 -19.29
C PHE A 57 0.26 10.19 -19.13
N PRO A 58 0.86 10.28 -17.92
CA PRO A 58 2.18 9.71 -17.65
C PRO A 58 2.30 8.25 -18.11
N GLU A 59 3.27 7.98 -18.96
CA GLU A 59 3.55 6.62 -19.41
C GLU A 59 4.36 5.89 -18.35
N VAL A 60 4.00 4.63 -18.08
CA VAL A 60 4.68 3.80 -17.08
C VAL A 60 5.16 2.51 -17.71
N VAL A 61 6.48 2.30 -17.70
CA VAL A 61 7.12 1.08 -18.17
C VAL A 61 7.79 0.38 -17.01
N PHE A 62 7.56 -0.93 -16.85
CA PHE A 62 8.22 -1.73 -15.83
C PHE A 62 9.39 -2.50 -16.41
N THR A 63 10.57 -2.36 -15.78
CA THR A 63 11.78 -3.14 -16.10
C THR A 63 12.29 -3.79 -14.82
N ASP A 64 12.45 -5.12 -14.83
CA ASP A 64 12.92 -5.91 -13.68
C ASP A 64 12.18 -5.59 -12.37
N GLY A 65 10.86 -5.36 -12.46
CA GLY A 65 9.99 -5.07 -11.30
C GLY A 65 9.98 -3.62 -10.83
N ASN A 66 10.74 -2.72 -11.46
CA ASN A 66 10.77 -1.29 -11.13
C ASN A 66 10.04 -0.48 -12.21
N PRO A 67 9.21 0.50 -11.82
CA PRO A 67 8.62 1.43 -12.76
C PRO A 67 9.67 2.41 -13.32
N THR A 68 9.36 2.95 -14.49
CA THR A 68 9.94 4.18 -15.03
C THR A 68 8.79 5.01 -15.54
N VAL A 69 8.62 6.20 -14.97
CA VAL A 69 7.53 7.13 -15.30
C VAL A 69 8.04 8.18 -16.27
N THR A 70 7.37 8.33 -17.41
CA THR A 70 7.65 9.39 -18.39
C THR A 70 6.51 10.40 -18.35
N ILE A 71 6.84 11.62 -17.93
CA ILE A 71 5.91 12.74 -17.93
C ILE A 71 5.71 13.22 -19.38
N PRO A 72 4.48 13.36 -19.87
CA PRO A 72 4.24 13.82 -21.24
C PRO A 72 4.64 15.29 -21.40
N ASP A 73 5.04 15.66 -22.61
CA ASP A 73 5.27 17.06 -22.97
C ASP A 73 3.95 17.85 -22.86
N GLY A 74 4.02 19.07 -22.31
CA GLY A 74 2.86 19.95 -22.21
C GLY A 74 2.86 20.81 -20.96
N ASP A 75 1.72 21.44 -20.71
CA ASP A 75 1.48 22.22 -19.49
C ASP A 75 1.30 21.29 -18.28
N VAL A 76 1.70 21.78 -17.10
CA VAL A 76 1.46 21.07 -15.83
C VAL A 76 -0.05 21.00 -15.57
N PRO A 77 -0.64 19.81 -15.37
CA PRO A 77 -2.07 19.67 -15.08
C PRO A 77 -2.44 20.38 -13.78
N ALA A 78 -3.53 21.13 -13.81
CA ALA A 78 -4.10 21.77 -12.61
C ALA A 78 -5.13 20.87 -11.89
N ASP A 79 -5.65 19.87 -12.59
CA ASP A 79 -6.72 19.00 -12.09
C ASP A 79 -6.17 17.67 -11.61
N TYR A 80 -6.84 17.12 -10.60
CA TYR A 80 -6.66 15.73 -10.20
C TYR A 80 -7.11 14.79 -11.31
N ALA A 81 -6.29 13.79 -11.62
CA ALA A 81 -6.65 12.75 -12.56
C ALA A 81 -6.04 11.42 -12.16
N ILE A 82 -6.75 10.34 -12.45
CA ILE A 82 -6.31 8.98 -12.16
C ILE A 82 -6.64 8.08 -13.34
N GLU A 83 -5.71 7.20 -13.67
CA GLU A 83 -5.96 6.06 -14.54
C GLU A 83 -5.63 4.76 -13.84
N THR A 84 -6.28 3.69 -14.28
CA THR A 84 -5.97 2.33 -13.86
C THR A 84 -5.27 1.65 -15.02
N LEU A 85 -4.07 1.13 -14.79
CA LEU A 85 -3.30 0.35 -15.77
C LEU A 85 -3.53 -1.15 -15.61
N ILE A 86 -3.77 -1.59 -14.38
CA ILE A 86 -4.16 -2.96 -14.05
C ILE A 86 -5.34 -2.88 -13.11
N GLN A 87 -6.48 -3.44 -13.51
CA GLN A 87 -7.66 -3.54 -12.67
C GLN A 87 -7.60 -4.82 -11.84
N GLY A 88 -7.36 -4.69 -10.54
CA GLY A 88 -7.37 -5.79 -9.59
C GLY A 88 -8.76 -6.36 -9.36
N ASP A 89 -8.82 -7.58 -8.85
CA ASP A 89 -10.05 -8.31 -8.55
C ASP A 89 -10.22 -8.63 -7.05
N GLY A 90 -9.27 -8.20 -6.22
CA GLY A 90 -9.27 -8.42 -4.78
C GLY A 90 -10.24 -7.54 -3.99
N ALA A 91 -10.00 -7.49 -2.68
CA ALA A 91 -10.81 -6.68 -1.75
C ALA A 91 -10.77 -5.19 -2.12
N VAL A 92 -11.90 -4.51 -1.96
CA VAL A 92 -11.99 -3.06 -2.16
C VAL A 92 -11.35 -2.34 -0.97
N VAL A 93 -10.51 -1.34 -1.26
CA VAL A 93 -9.93 -0.45 -0.26
C VAL A 93 -11.03 0.42 0.32
N ALA A 94 -11.31 0.25 1.61
CA ALA A 94 -12.27 1.07 2.35
C ALA A 94 -11.61 2.34 2.91
N GLU A 95 -12.43 3.34 3.20
CA GLU A 95 -11.98 4.50 3.97
C GLU A 95 -11.49 4.07 5.36
N GLY A 96 -10.34 4.61 5.79
CA GLY A 96 -9.70 4.26 7.06
C GLY A 96 -8.93 2.93 7.04
N ALA A 97 -8.98 2.17 5.94
CA ALA A 97 -8.23 0.92 5.82
C ALA A 97 -6.72 1.16 5.88
N THR A 98 -6.00 0.15 6.37
CA THR A 98 -4.55 0.08 6.24
C THR A 98 -4.22 -0.64 4.94
N VAL A 99 -3.57 0.06 4.01
CA VAL A 99 -3.15 -0.49 2.71
C VAL A 99 -1.69 -0.89 2.75
N ILE A 100 -1.35 -1.93 1.99
CA ILE A 100 0.03 -2.32 1.69
C ILE A 100 0.24 -2.09 0.21
N VAL A 101 1.21 -1.26 -0.13
CA VAL A 101 1.42 -0.80 -1.50
C VAL A 101 2.88 -0.84 -1.89
N ASN A 102 3.15 -1.07 -3.17
CA ASN A 102 4.37 -0.52 -3.77
C ASN A 102 4.02 0.78 -4.49
N TYR A 103 4.92 1.77 -4.44
CA TYR A 103 4.70 3.04 -5.12
C TYR A 103 6.00 3.69 -5.61
N GLU A 104 5.87 4.53 -6.62
CA GLU A 104 6.88 5.48 -7.05
C GLU A 104 6.25 6.87 -7.19
N GLY A 105 6.82 7.86 -6.52
CA GLY A 105 6.44 9.25 -6.55
C GLY A 105 7.42 10.08 -7.38
N VAL A 106 6.89 10.77 -8.38
CA VAL A 106 7.65 11.61 -9.32
C VAL A 106 7.11 13.03 -9.30
N ASN A 107 7.99 14.02 -9.23
CA ASN A 107 7.59 15.41 -9.38
C ASN A 107 7.29 15.68 -10.86
N TRP A 108 6.05 16.04 -11.20
CA TRP A 108 5.67 16.32 -12.60
C TRP A 108 6.53 17.45 -13.19
N ASN A 109 6.77 18.49 -12.39
CA ASN A 109 7.44 19.70 -12.83
C ASN A 109 8.93 19.49 -13.18
N THR A 110 9.59 18.51 -12.56
CA THR A 110 11.02 18.25 -12.78
C THR A 110 11.31 16.90 -13.43
N GLY A 111 10.36 15.96 -13.38
CA GLY A 111 10.54 14.56 -13.77
C GLY A 111 11.36 13.74 -12.78
N GLU A 112 11.72 14.30 -11.62
CA GLU A 112 12.56 13.61 -10.64
C GLU A 112 11.73 12.71 -9.72
N VAL A 113 12.21 11.49 -9.50
CA VAL A 113 11.68 10.58 -8.46
C VAL A 113 12.05 11.17 -7.10
N PHE A 114 11.05 11.43 -6.26
CA PHE A 114 11.27 11.96 -4.90
C PHE A 114 11.14 10.88 -3.81
N ASP A 115 10.41 9.79 -4.08
CA ASP A 115 10.24 8.68 -3.15
C ASP A 115 9.80 7.42 -3.90
N SER A 116 10.40 6.26 -3.62
CA SER A 116 10.08 4.99 -4.28
C SER A 116 10.24 3.81 -3.32
N SER A 117 9.19 3.02 -3.14
CA SER A 117 9.27 1.76 -2.39
C SER A 117 9.83 0.62 -3.24
N PHE A 118 9.70 0.72 -4.57
CA PHE A 118 10.32 -0.21 -5.50
C PHE A 118 11.84 -0.19 -5.37
N ASP A 119 12.45 1.02 -5.34
CA ASP A 119 13.88 1.20 -5.12
C ASP A 119 14.37 0.66 -3.77
N ARG A 120 13.52 0.77 -2.73
CA ARG A 120 13.82 0.20 -1.41
C ARG A 120 13.70 -1.33 -1.37
N GLY A 121 12.98 -1.93 -2.31
CA GLY A 121 12.73 -3.37 -2.36
C GLY A 121 11.76 -3.88 -1.30
N GLU A 122 11.01 -3.00 -0.63
CA GLU A 122 10.05 -3.35 0.41
C GLU A 122 8.75 -2.53 0.28
N PRO A 123 7.57 -3.18 0.25
CA PRO A 123 6.29 -2.48 0.26
C PRO A 123 6.10 -1.56 1.46
N ALA A 124 5.44 -0.44 1.23
CA ALA A 124 5.06 0.48 2.28
C ALA A 124 3.66 0.17 2.81
N THR A 125 3.44 0.50 4.08
CA THR A 125 2.13 0.37 4.74
C THR A 125 1.64 1.74 5.16
N PHE A 126 0.42 2.09 4.76
CA PHE A 126 -0.19 3.38 5.07
C PHE A 126 -1.61 3.20 5.55
N SER A 127 -2.05 4.04 6.49
CA SER A 127 -3.48 4.28 6.66
C SER A 127 -3.94 5.22 5.55
N THR A 128 -5.07 4.94 4.92
CA THR A 128 -5.68 5.86 3.93
C THR A 128 -5.97 7.24 4.54
N GLN A 129 -6.09 7.38 5.86
CA GLN A 129 -6.29 8.68 6.53
C GLN A 129 -4.97 9.38 6.91
N GLY A 130 -3.84 8.71 6.76
CA GLY A 130 -2.51 9.22 7.18
C GLY A 130 -1.65 9.73 6.03
N VAL A 131 -2.24 9.96 4.86
CA VAL A 131 -1.57 10.36 3.61
C VAL A 131 -2.18 11.65 3.07
N ILE A 132 -1.52 12.29 2.10
CA ILE A 132 -2.07 13.44 1.38
C ILE A 132 -3.40 13.09 0.70
N GLN A 133 -4.30 14.08 0.57
CA GLN A 133 -5.67 13.86 0.08
C GLN A 133 -5.71 13.18 -1.29
N GLY A 134 -4.88 13.61 -2.24
CA GLY A 134 -4.87 13.01 -3.58
C GLY A 134 -4.44 11.54 -3.58
N PHE A 135 -3.55 11.14 -2.66
CA PHE A 135 -3.12 9.75 -2.52
C PHE A 135 -4.21 8.91 -1.83
N HIS A 136 -4.91 9.48 -0.84
CA HIS A 136 -6.12 8.88 -0.29
C HIS A 136 -7.17 8.60 -1.39
N ASP A 137 -7.49 9.63 -2.18
CA ASP A 137 -8.50 9.56 -3.24
C ASP A 137 -8.12 8.54 -4.31
N ALA A 138 -6.81 8.35 -4.55
CA ALA A 138 -6.32 7.37 -5.50
C ALA A 138 -6.49 5.92 -5.04
N LEU A 139 -6.54 5.70 -3.73
CA LEU A 139 -6.59 4.37 -3.12
C LEU A 139 -8.02 3.93 -2.82
N VAL A 140 -8.83 4.80 -2.22
CA VAL A 140 -10.17 4.43 -1.73
C VAL A 140 -11.07 4.02 -2.89
N GLY A 141 -11.77 2.89 -2.75
CA GLY A 141 -12.63 2.32 -3.78
C GLY A 141 -11.90 1.48 -4.82
N GLN A 142 -10.57 1.55 -4.91
CA GLN A 142 -9.79 0.64 -5.75
C GLN A 142 -9.76 -0.77 -5.16
N LYS A 143 -9.40 -1.75 -5.99
CA LYS A 143 -9.28 -3.15 -5.56
C LYS A 143 -7.82 -3.54 -5.35
N VAL A 144 -7.57 -4.40 -4.35
CA VAL A 144 -6.30 -5.12 -4.23
C VAL A 144 -5.99 -5.85 -5.54
N GLY A 145 -4.73 -5.81 -5.95
CA GLY A 145 -4.22 -6.25 -7.23
C GLY A 145 -4.18 -5.16 -8.30
N SER A 146 -4.71 -3.96 -8.03
CA SER A 146 -4.71 -2.88 -9.01
C SER A 146 -3.37 -2.16 -9.09
N ARG A 147 -3.04 -1.69 -10.30
CA ARG A 147 -2.02 -0.67 -10.56
C ARG A 147 -2.71 0.59 -11.04
N VAL A 148 -2.52 1.68 -10.32
CA VAL A 148 -3.07 3.00 -10.68
C VAL A 148 -1.95 4.01 -10.87
N VAL A 149 -2.17 4.96 -11.76
CA VAL A 149 -1.32 6.14 -11.92
C VAL A 149 -2.19 7.34 -11.62
N VAL A 150 -1.72 8.20 -10.73
CA VAL A 150 -2.47 9.37 -10.27
C VAL A 150 -1.62 10.62 -10.42
N VAL A 151 -2.22 11.66 -10.98
CA VAL A 151 -1.70 13.03 -11.03
C VAL A 151 -2.39 13.83 -9.94
N ILE A 152 -1.59 14.42 -9.06
CA ILE A 152 -2.05 15.12 -7.86
C ILE A 152 -1.56 16.58 -7.94
N PRO A 153 -2.46 17.56 -8.17
CA PRO A 153 -2.10 18.96 -8.08
C PRO A 153 -1.74 19.32 -6.63
N SER A 154 -0.96 20.39 -6.47
CA SER A 154 -0.41 20.78 -5.17
C SER A 154 -1.46 20.90 -4.06
N GLU A 155 -2.66 21.39 -4.38
CA GLU A 155 -3.78 21.58 -3.45
C GLU A 155 -4.22 20.28 -2.74
N LEU A 156 -4.08 19.15 -3.43
CA LEU A 156 -4.38 17.81 -2.91
C LEU A 156 -3.12 17.05 -2.47
N GLY A 157 -1.95 17.64 -2.70
CA GLY A 157 -0.64 17.13 -2.33
C GLY A 157 -0.02 17.94 -1.20
N TYR A 158 1.09 18.64 -1.51
CA TYR A 158 1.92 19.33 -0.51
C TYR A 158 1.72 20.87 -0.48
N GLY A 159 0.72 21.36 -1.19
CA GLY A 159 0.29 22.77 -1.21
C GLY A 159 1.39 23.76 -1.57
N ASP A 160 1.23 25.01 -1.12
CA ASP A 160 2.18 26.10 -1.36
C ASP A 160 3.49 25.96 -0.57
N THR A 161 3.56 25.03 0.39
CA THR A 161 4.76 24.81 1.21
C THR A 161 5.73 23.84 0.54
N GLY A 162 5.22 22.84 -0.18
CA GLY A 162 6.03 21.74 -0.70
C GLY A 162 6.45 20.76 0.41
N SER A 163 7.41 19.88 0.10
CA SER A 163 7.91 18.86 1.00
C SER A 163 9.35 18.47 0.65
N GLY A 164 10.25 18.51 1.65
CA GLY A 164 11.66 18.21 1.45
C GLY A 164 12.32 19.14 0.43
N ASP A 165 13.36 18.64 -0.23
CA ASP A 165 14.15 19.40 -1.21
C ASP A 165 13.63 19.24 -2.66
N LEU A 166 12.88 18.17 -2.92
CA LEU A 166 12.47 17.76 -4.27
C LEU A 166 11.04 18.14 -4.65
N ILE A 167 10.22 18.59 -3.69
CA ILE A 167 8.85 19.05 -3.96
C ILE A 167 8.73 20.49 -3.47
N LYS A 168 8.62 21.44 -4.40
CA LYS A 168 8.44 22.86 -4.08
C LYS A 168 6.96 23.17 -3.89
N GLY A 169 6.69 24.32 -3.29
CA GLY A 169 5.34 24.87 -3.20
C GLY A 169 4.72 25.03 -4.58
N GLY A 170 3.49 24.53 -4.75
CA GLY A 170 2.77 24.60 -6.02
C GLY A 170 3.09 23.49 -7.03
N ASP A 171 4.05 22.61 -6.75
CA ASP A 171 4.38 21.50 -7.66
C ASP A 171 3.25 20.46 -7.73
N THR A 172 3.07 19.90 -8.92
CA THR A 172 2.20 18.75 -9.19
C THR A 172 3.04 17.48 -9.14
N ILE A 173 2.47 16.41 -8.62
CA ILE A 173 3.18 15.14 -8.46
C ILE A 173 2.41 13.99 -9.10
N VAL A 174 3.13 12.95 -9.49
CA VAL A 174 2.58 11.71 -10.02
C VAL A 174 2.94 10.58 -9.07
N PHE A 175 1.98 9.69 -8.83
CA PHE A 175 2.28 8.40 -8.23
C PHE A 175 1.88 7.25 -9.14
N VAL A 176 2.74 6.26 -9.25
CA VAL A 176 2.38 4.90 -9.68
C VAL A 176 2.22 4.06 -8.43
N VAL A 177 1.10 3.36 -8.28
CA VAL A 177 0.78 2.61 -7.07
C VAL A 177 0.26 1.22 -7.41
N ASP A 178 0.92 0.21 -6.86
CA ASP A 178 0.45 -1.17 -6.81
C ASP A 178 -0.22 -1.42 -5.46
N ILE A 179 -1.49 -1.79 -5.47
CA ILE A 179 -2.26 -2.10 -4.25
C ILE A 179 -2.13 -3.58 -3.95
N LEU A 180 -1.25 -3.94 -3.02
CA LEU A 180 -0.86 -5.33 -2.75
C LEU A 180 -1.74 -6.01 -1.70
N GLY A 181 -2.39 -5.23 -0.84
CA GLY A 181 -3.24 -5.77 0.21
C GLY A 181 -3.93 -4.70 1.04
N VAL A 182 -4.90 -5.14 1.83
CA VAL A 182 -5.62 -4.33 2.83
C VAL A 182 -5.74 -5.10 4.13
N GLN A 183 -5.72 -4.38 5.25
CA GLN A 183 -5.94 -4.89 6.61
C GLN A 183 -7.09 -4.16 7.28
#